data_AF-A0A524Q4D3-F1
#
_entry.id   AF-A0A524Q4D3-F1
#
_cell.length_a   1.000
_cell.length_b   1.000
_cell.length_c   1.000
_cell.angle_alpha   90.00
_cell.angle_beta   90.00
_cell.angle_gamma   90.00
#
_symmetry.space_group_name_H-M   'P 1'
#
loop_
_entity.id
_entity.type
_entity.pdbx_description
1 polymer ?
#
loop_
_entity_poly.entity_id
_entity_poly.type
_entity_poly.pdbx_seq_one_letter_code
_entity_poly.pdbx_strand_id
1 'polypeptide(L)'
;PVGMADTLDFLYRHNIKYSGGGSDLAAARVPARLQYGDTIIYVFSYCSRPPEEFYAGKNRPGIAPLDIEMIRDDIASYKTPGSLVFISLHWGIEQTHVPQSYQIVQARQIIDAGADAIIGHHPHWPQGIEIYRGKPIIYSLGNFINGYTNAVERDNIGVVFYYSGDQLERIKVIPIAGRNRKIRYQPYVLAGNEAEECLKIVSGLSKHLGTDIEIAGDYGFIDMMRSEERIGMRD
;
A
#
# COMPACT_ATOMS: atom_id res chain seq x y z
N PRO A 1 -12.98 -22.63 2.00
CA PRO A 1 -11.83 -23.48 2.42
C PRO A 1 -11.04 -24.09 1.25
N VAL A 2 -11.70 -24.75 0.28
CA VAL A 2 -11.01 -25.43 -0.85
C VAL A 2 -10.31 -24.44 -1.80
N GLY A 3 -11.00 -23.39 -2.26
CA GLY A 3 -10.39 -22.43 -3.20
C GLY A 3 -9.20 -21.66 -2.65
N MET A 4 -9.21 -21.33 -1.35
CA MET A 4 -8.05 -20.71 -0.69
C MET A 4 -6.88 -21.69 -0.64
N ALA A 5 -7.11 -22.94 -0.20
CA ALA A 5 -6.05 -23.93 -0.12
C ALA A 5 -5.42 -24.21 -1.49
N ASP A 6 -6.24 -24.33 -2.55
CA ASP A 6 -5.78 -24.49 -3.93
C ASP A 6 -4.95 -23.29 -4.40
N THR A 7 -5.38 -22.06 -4.07
CA THR A 7 -4.62 -20.84 -4.38
C THR A 7 -3.27 -20.83 -3.66
N LEU A 8 -3.23 -21.10 -2.35
CA LEU A 8 -2.00 -21.10 -1.56
C LEU A 8 -1.01 -22.17 -2.07
N ASP A 9 -1.51 -23.37 -2.38
CA ASP A 9 -0.70 -24.46 -2.94
C ASP A 9 -0.18 -24.11 -4.34
N PHE A 10 -1.01 -23.49 -5.19
CA PHE A 10 -0.57 -23.00 -6.49
C PHE A 10 0.57 -21.97 -6.37
N LEU A 11 0.43 -20.98 -5.48
CA LEU A 11 1.45 -19.95 -5.23
C LEU A 11 2.75 -20.59 -4.72
N TYR A 12 2.64 -21.53 -3.78
CA TYR A 12 3.77 -22.28 -3.25
C TYR A 12 4.52 -23.05 -4.35
N ARG A 13 3.80 -23.84 -5.17
CA ARG A 13 4.36 -24.65 -6.26
C ARG A 13 5.06 -23.80 -7.33
N HIS A 14 4.66 -22.54 -7.51
CA HIS A 14 5.24 -21.62 -8.49
C HIS A 14 6.24 -20.61 -7.87
N ASN A 15 6.61 -20.78 -6.60
CA ASN A 15 7.52 -19.87 -5.88
C ASN A 15 7.06 -18.40 -5.90
N ILE A 16 5.74 -18.17 -5.93
CA ILE A 16 5.16 -16.84 -5.81
C ILE A 16 4.99 -16.56 -4.31
N LYS A 17 5.67 -15.53 -3.80
CA LYS A 17 5.56 -15.14 -2.39
C LYS A 17 4.21 -14.50 -2.12
N TYR A 18 3.64 -14.79 -0.96
CA TYR A 18 2.32 -14.31 -0.56
C TYR A 18 2.25 -14.08 0.96
N SER A 19 1.19 -13.39 1.40
CA SER A 19 0.90 -13.09 2.80
C SER A 19 -0.60 -12.87 2.99
N GLY A 20 -1.06 -12.91 4.26
CA GLY A 20 -2.42 -12.51 4.63
C GLY A 20 -3.50 -13.57 4.47
N GLY A 21 -3.16 -14.77 3.98
CA GLY A 21 -4.05 -15.92 3.91
C GLY A 21 -3.34 -17.19 4.35
N GLY A 22 -4.02 -18.07 5.06
CA GLY A 22 -3.40 -19.27 5.63
C GLY A 22 -4.38 -20.36 6.03
N SER A 23 -3.83 -21.53 6.38
CA SER A 23 -4.57 -22.68 6.92
C SER A 23 -5.19 -22.41 8.30
N ASP A 24 -4.62 -21.44 9.01
CA ASP A 24 -5.02 -20.95 10.32
C ASP A 24 -4.48 -19.53 10.51
N LEU A 25 -4.78 -18.93 11.68
CA LEU A 25 -4.38 -17.56 12.00
C LEU A 25 -2.86 -17.39 12.05
N ALA A 26 -2.10 -18.37 12.54
CA ALA A 26 -0.65 -18.26 12.61
C ALA A 26 -0.05 -18.26 11.20
N ALA A 27 -0.51 -19.15 10.32
CA ALA A 27 -0.08 -19.22 8.92
C ALA A 27 -0.46 -17.95 8.14
N ALA A 28 -1.66 -17.38 8.37
CA ALA A 28 -2.11 -16.18 7.67
C ALA A 28 -1.28 -14.93 8.02
N ARG A 29 -0.65 -14.92 9.21
CA ARG A 29 0.21 -13.84 9.71
C ARG A 29 1.68 -13.97 9.28
N VAL A 30 2.06 -15.02 8.56
CA VAL A 30 3.42 -15.15 8.03
C VAL A 30 3.60 -14.14 6.87
N PRO A 31 4.65 -13.31 6.89
CA PRO A 31 4.89 -12.35 5.82
C PRO A 31 5.48 -13.04 4.59
N ALA A 32 5.26 -12.43 3.43
CA ALA A 32 6.08 -12.70 2.27
C ALA A 32 7.48 -12.16 2.55
N ARG A 33 8.50 -13.04 2.47
CA ARG A 33 9.91 -12.66 2.61
C ARG A 33 10.55 -12.52 1.24
N LEU A 34 11.04 -11.33 0.95
CA LEU A 34 11.84 -10.99 -0.22
C LEU A 34 13.26 -10.60 0.23
N GLN A 35 14.23 -10.70 -0.67
CA GLN A 35 15.60 -10.32 -0.41
C GLN A 35 16.22 -9.67 -1.65
N TYR A 36 16.92 -8.56 -1.44
CA TYR A 36 17.67 -7.86 -2.47
C TYR A 36 19.02 -7.43 -1.90
N GLY A 37 20.10 -8.06 -2.38
CA GLY A 37 21.40 -7.97 -1.70
C GLY A 37 21.30 -8.42 -0.24
N ASP A 38 21.75 -7.55 0.67
CA ASP A 38 21.70 -7.78 2.12
C ASP A 38 20.39 -7.30 2.77
N THR A 39 19.55 -6.56 2.04
CA THR A 39 18.27 -6.06 2.56
C THR A 39 17.20 -7.15 2.48
N ILE A 40 16.57 -7.42 3.62
CA ILE A 40 15.39 -8.30 3.73
C ILE A 40 14.15 -7.43 3.74
N ILE A 41 13.14 -7.80 2.96
CA ILE A 41 11.84 -7.11 2.92
C ILE A 41 10.77 -8.11 3.34
N TYR A 42 10.05 -7.78 4.42
CA TYR A 42 8.87 -8.50 4.87
C TYR A 42 7.62 -7.75 4.43
N VAL A 43 6.71 -8.43 3.76
CA VAL A 43 5.40 -7.88 3.39
C VAL A 43 4.31 -8.63 4.13
N PHE A 44 3.58 -7.93 4.98
CA PHE A 44 2.39 -8.46 5.62
C PHE A 44 1.12 -7.98 4.90
N SER A 45 0.01 -8.68 5.10
CA SER A 45 -1.28 -8.30 4.50
C SER A 45 -2.41 -8.56 5.49
N TYR A 46 -3.27 -7.55 5.70
CA TYR A 46 -4.39 -7.62 6.64
C TYR A 46 -5.65 -7.00 6.03
N CYS A 47 -6.82 -7.43 6.53
CA CYS A 47 -8.10 -7.02 5.98
C CYS A 47 -9.12 -6.69 7.09
N SER A 48 -9.96 -5.68 6.87
CA SER A 48 -11.04 -5.29 7.79
C SER A 48 -12.45 -5.31 7.17
N ARG A 49 -12.59 -5.93 6.00
CA ARG A 49 -13.79 -5.80 5.16
C ARG A 49 -14.76 -6.98 5.15
N PRO A 50 -14.33 -8.25 5.10
CA PRO A 50 -15.28 -9.34 4.97
C PRO A 50 -15.98 -9.63 6.30
N PRO A 51 -17.09 -10.41 6.23
CA PRO A 51 -17.69 -11.03 7.40
C PRO A 51 -16.68 -11.84 8.24
N GLU A 52 -16.97 -11.95 9.54
CA GLU A 52 -16.06 -12.53 10.54
C GLU A 52 -15.67 -13.98 10.25
N GLU A 53 -16.56 -14.74 9.59
CA GLU A 53 -16.35 -16.12 9.19
C GLU A 53 -15.21 -16.30 8.15
N PHE A 54 -14.82 -15.24 7.45
CA PHE A 54 -13.71 -15.29 6.48
C PHE A 54 -12.34 -15.07 7.12
N TYR A 55 -12.27 -14.56 8.36
CA TYR A 55 -11.00 -14.42 9.06
C TYR A 55 -10.45 -15.77 9.50
N ALA A 56 -9.13 -15.90 9.45
CA ALA A 56 -8.44 -17.07 9.94
C ALA A 56 -8.63 -17.21 11.46
N GLY A 57 -8.88 -18.44 11.92
CA GLY A 57 -8.96 -18.77 13.34
C GLY A 57 -7.84 -19.74 13.73
N LYS A 58 -7.77 -20.11 15.02
CA LYS A 58 -6.73 -21.01 15.54
C LYS A 58 -6.58 -22.31 14.74
N ASN A 59 -7.70 -22.90 14.29
CA ASN A 59 -7.76 -24.12 13.49
C ASN A 59 -8.68 -23.94 12.27
N ARG A 60 -8.79 -22.71 11.74
CA ARG A 60 -9.71 -22.38 10.65
C ARG A 60 -8.98 -21.58 9.58
N PRO A 61 -9.01 -22.01 8.30
CA PRO A 61 -8.40 -21.25 7.23
C PRO A 61 -9.14 -19.95 7.00
N GLY A 62 -8.42 -18.92 6.58
CA GLY A 62 -8.99 -17.61 6.33
C GLY A 62 -7.92 -16.56 6.08
N ILE A 63 -8.35 -15.31 6.10
CA ILE A 63 -7.45 -14.16 5.95
C ILE A 63 -7.06 -13.56 7.30
N ALA A 64 -5.89 -12.93 7.37
CA ALA A 64 -5.45 -12.25 8.57
C ALA A 64 -6.34 -11.01 8.82
N PRO A 65 -6.99 -10.91 10.01
CA PRO A 65 -7.77 -9.72 10.36
C PRO A 65 -6.85 -8.53 10.61
N LEU A 66 -7.32 -7.33 10.28
CA LEU A 66 -6.67 -6.09 10.68
C LEU A 66 -6.94 -5.86 12.17
N ASP A 67 -5.97 -6.23 13.00
CA ASP A 67 -5.93 -5.98 14.43
C ASP A 67 -4.60 -5.32 14.79
N ILE A 68 -4.64 -4.15 15.43
CA ILE A 68 -3.45 -3.30 15.63
C ILE A 68 -2.43 -3.94 16.58
N GLU A 69 -2.90 -4.62 17.62
CA GLU A 69 -2.01 -5.27 18.59
C GLU A 69 -1.32 -6.48 17.95
N MET A 70 -2.07 -7.26 17.17
CA MET A 70 -1.53 -8.36 16.38
C MET A 70 -0.46 -7.89 15.38
N ILE A 71 -0.75 -6.82 14.63
CA ILE A 71 0.18 -6.24 13.66
C ILE A 71 1.45 -5.75 14.37
N ARG A 72 1.32 -5.12 15.54
CA ARG A 72 2.48 -4.68 16.34
C ARG A 72 3.36 -5.87 16.74
N ASP A 73 2.78 -6.95 17.22
CA ASP A 73 3.51 -8.15 17.62
C ASP A 73 4.20 -8.82 16.41
N ASP A 74 3.54 -8.82 15.25
CA ASP A 74 4.09 -9.33 14.00
C ASP A 74 5.27 -8.47 13.51
N ILE A 75 5.16 -7.15 13.53
CA ILE A 75 6.28 -6.25 13.20
C ILE A 75 7.46 -6.50 14.15
N ALA A 76 7.20 -6.54 15.47
CA ALA A 76 8.23 -6.75 16.47
C ALA A 76 8.97 -8.09 16.31
N SER A 77 8.28 -9.12 15.81
CA SER A 77 8.86 -10.46 15.62
C SER A 77 9.78 -10.57 14.40
N TYR A 78 9.61 -9.70 13.39
CA TYR A 78 10.34 -9.80 12.12
C TYR A 78 11.30 -8.62 11.87
N LYS A 79 11.05 -7.45 12.46
CA LYS A 79 11.88 -6.26 12.27
C LYS A 79 13.27 -6.50 12.88
N THR A 80 14.27 -6.46 12.01
CA THR A 80 15.70 -6.56 12.34
C THR A 80 16.46 -5.37 11.74
N PRO A 81 17.65 -5.03 12.25
CA PRO A 81 18.48 -3.98 11.67
C PRO A 81 18.70 -4.19 10.16
N GLY A 82 18.44 -3.16 9.35
CA GLY A 82 18.58 -3.24 7.89
C GLY A 82 17.45 -3.97 7.14
N SER A 83 16.42 -4.48 7.84
CA SER A 83 15.22 -5.03 7.20
C SER A 83 14.14 -3.97 7.00
N LEU A 84 13.31 -4.15 5.98
CA LEU A 84 12.13 -3.36 5.69
C LEU A 84 10.87 -4.17 5.99
N VAL A 85 9.87 -3.54 6.59
CA VAL A 85 8.55 -4.14 6.88
C VAL A 85 7.47 -3.31 6.21
N PHE A 86 6.83 -3.88 5.18
CA PHE A 86 5.74 -3.26 4.44
C PHE A 86 4.42 -3.90 4.83
N ILE A 87 3.39 -3.07 5.00
CA ILE A 87 2.05 -3.52 5.41
C ILE A 87 1.06 -3.21 4.30
N SER A 88 0.50 -4.26 3.71
CA SER A 88 -0.62 -4.16 2.77
C SER A 88 -1.96 -4.21 3.52
N LEU A 89 -2.81 -3.21 3.35
CA LEU A 89 -4.09 -3.10 4.06
C LEU A 89 -5.27 -3.05 3.10
N HIS A 90 -6.22 -3.96 3.29
CA HIS A 90 -7.50 -3.95 2.59
C HIS A 90 -8.60 -3.41 3.52
N TRP A 91 -8.93 -2.12 3.39
CA TRP A 91 -9.62 -1.34 4.43
C TRP A 91 -10.36 -0.10 3.91
N GLY A 92 -11.07 0.61 4.78
CA GLY A 92 -11.70 1.88 4.40
C GLY A 92 -13.09 1.71 3.79
N ILE A 93 -13.53 2.75 3.09
CA ILE A 93 -14.85 2.82 2.44
C ILE A 93 -14.65 2.89 0.93
N GLU A 94 -15.53 2.23 0.19
CA GLU A 94 -15.50 2.21 -1.27
C GLU A 94 -15.82 3.59 -1.86
N GLN A 95 -15.22 3.88 -3.01
CA GLN A 95 -15.53 5.00 -3.89
C GLN A 95 -15.43 6.39 -3.22
N THR A 96 -14.41 6.56 -2.37
CA THR A 96 -14.07 7.85 -1.77
C THR A 96 -12.58 8.17 -1.86
N HIS A 97 -12.26 9.43 -2.15
CA HIS A 97 -10.90 9.94 -2.13
C HIS A 97 -10.40 10.33 -0.72
N VAL A 98 -11.30 10.36 0.27
CA VAL A 98 -11.00 10.80 1.62
C VAL A 98 -10.82 9.57 2.53
N PRO A 99 -9.60 9.30 3.03
CA PRO A 99 -9.41 8.26 4.02
C PRO A 99 -10.17 8.62 5.29
N GLN A 100 -10.75 7.62 5.94
CA GLN A 100 -11.49 7.80 7.18
C GLN A 100 -10.53 8.14 8.33
N SER A 101 -11.03 8.85 9.34
CA SER A 101 -10.22 9.21 10.53
C SER A 101 -9.60 7.99 11.21
N TYR A 102 -10.34 6.88 11.30
CA TYR A 102 -9.83 5.63 11.85
C TYR A 102 -8.69 5.05 11.00
N GLN A 103 -8.73 5.17 9.67
CA GLN A 103 -7.65 4.73 8.80
C GLN A 103 -6.38 5.51 9.12
N ILE A 104 -6.49 6.83 9.28
CA ILE A 104 -5.34 7.69 9.61
C ILE A 104 -4.73 7.30 10.96
N VAL A 105 -5.56 7.12 11.99
CA VAL A 105 -5.09 6.72 13.32
C VAL A 105 -4.41 5.35 13.26
N GLN A 106 -5.05 4.35 12.64
CA GLN A 106 -4.51 2.99 12.54
C GLN A 106 -3.20 2.93 11.74
N ALA A 107 -3.11 3.63 10.61
CA ALA A 107 -1.86 3.67 9.83
C ALA A 107 -0.71 4.27 10.63
N ARG A 108 -0.94 5.38 11.34
CA ARG A 108 0.10 6.00 12.16
C ARG A 108 0.55 5.08 13.30
N GLN A 109 -0.37 4.36 13.95
CA GLN A 109 -0.04 3.35 14.97
C GLN A 109 0.83 2.21 14.39
N ILE A 110 0.55 1.77 13.17
CA ILE A 110 1.32 0.71 12.50
C ILE A 110 2.72 1.22 12.11
N ILE A 111 2.86 2.46 11.65
CA ILE A 111 4.17 3.10 11.44
C ILE A 111 4.93 3.23 12.76
N ASP A 112 4.25 3.67 13.83
CA ASP A 112 4.84 3.79 15.17
C ASP A 112 5.32 2.44 15.74
N ALA A 113 4.69 1.34 15.33
CA ALA A 113 5.11 -0.03 15.66
C ALA A 113 6.37 -0.48 14.90
N GLY A 114 6.84 0.27 13.91
CA GLY A 114 8.09 0.00 13.18
C GLY A 114 7.92 -0.41 11.72
N ALA A 115 6.71 -0.27 11.14
CA ALA A 115 6.51 -0.46 9.71
C ALA A 115 7.22 0.64 8.90
N ASP A 116 7.79 0.27 7.76
CA ASP A 116 8.48 1.19 6.86
C ASP A 116 7.58 1.76 5.77
N ALA A 117 6.48 1.09 5.44
CA ALA A 117 5.49 1.60 4.50
C ALA A 117 4.13 0.95 4.71
N ILE A 118 3.07 1.70 4.42
CA ILE A 118 1.69 1.20 4.35
C ILE A 118 1.16 1.37 2.93
N ILE A 119 0.60 0.29 2.39
CA ILE A 119 0.04 0.23 1.03
C ILE A 119 -1.42 -0.18 1.15
N GLY A 120 -2.30 0.79 0.97
CA GLY A 120 -3.74 0.61 1.09
C GLY A 120 -4.42 0.21 -0.22
N HIS A 121 -5.50 -0.54 -0.05
CA HIS A 121 -6.42 -1.01 -1.08
C HIS A 121 -7.85 -1.03 -0.54
N HIS A 122 -8.83 -1.42 -1.38
CA HIS A 122 -10.29 -1.51 -1.12
C HIS A 122 -11.15 -0.30 -1.55
N PRO A 123 -10.77 0.97 -1.34
CA PRO A 123 -11.62 2.08 -1.79
C PRO A 123 -11.91 2.12 -3.28
N HIS A 124 -11.18 1.35 -4.10
CA HIS A 124 -11.23 1.32 -5.57
C HIS A 124 -10.89 2.66 -6.24
N TRP A 125 -10.78 3.75 -5.49
CA TRP A 125 -10.29 5.04 -5.93
C TRP A 125 -8.94 5.33 -5.27
N PRO A 126 -8.02 6.03 -5.95
CA PRO A 126 -6.77 6.46 -5.34
C PRO A 126 -7.08 7.44 -4.22
N GLN A 127 -6.38 7.30 -3.10
CA GLN A 127 -6.43 8.25 -1.98
C GLN A 127 -5.06 8.93 -1.84
N GLY A 128 -5.01 9.99 -1.05
CA GLY A 128 -3.78 10.74 -0.83
C GLY A 128 -2.66 9.90 -0.22
N ILE A 129 -1.44 10.39 -0.37
CA ILE A 129 -0.24 9.86 0.27
C ILE A 129 0.11 10.77 1.45
N GLU A 130 0.42 10.16 2.58
CA GLU A 130 0.93 10.86 3.76
C GLU A 130 2.36 10.42 4.05
N ILE A 131 3.25 11.37 4.36
CA ILE A 131 4.53 11.10 5.00
C ILE A 131 4.39 11.32 6.51
N TYR A 132 4.38 10.22 7.26
CA TYR A 132 4.31 10.25 8.72
C TYR A 132 5.62 9.73 9.30
N ARG A 133 6.31 10.56 10.09
CA ARG A 133 7.63 10.24 10.69
C ARG A 133 8.64 9.73 9.67
N GLY A 134 8.65 10.32 8.48
CA GLY A 134 9.55 9.94 7.38
C GLY A 134 9.18 8.64 6.66
N LYS A 135 8.04 8.01 6.98
CA LYS A 135 7.57 6.78 6.35
C LYS A 135 6.26 7.02 5.57
N PRO A 136 6.08 6.39 4.41
CA PRO A 136 4.94 6.62 3.54
C PRO A 136 3.73 5.78 3.93
N ILE A 137 2.57 6.43 3.90
CA ILE A 137 1.25 5.82 4.02
C ILE A 137 0.49 6.14 2.74
N ILE A 138 0.26 5.13 1.91
CA ILE A 138 -0.58 5.24 0.71
C ILE A 138 -1.94 4.70 1.12
N TYR A 139 -2.95 5.57 1.28
CA TYR A 139 -4.23 5.13 1.83
C TYR A 139 -5.03 4.23 0.88
N SER A 140 -4.87 4.42 -0.43
CA SER A 140 -5.43 3.56 -1.47
C SER A 140 -4.71 3.77 -2.80
N LEU A 141 -4.26 2.69 -3.45
CA LEU A 141 -3.73 2.72 -4.82
C LEU A 141 -4.82 2.79 -5.90
N GLY A 142 -6.09 2.61 -5.52
CA GLY A 142 -7.19 2.42 -6.45
C GLY A 142 -7.42 0.95 -6.78
N ASN A 143 -7.75 0.66 -8.04
CA ASN A 143 -8.35 -0.58 -8.50
C ASN A 143 -7.56 -1.32 -9.60
N PHE A 144 -6.31 -0.91 -9.86
CA PHE A 144 -5.35 -1.41 -10.88
C PHE A 144 -5.97 -2.17 -12.07
N ILE A 145 -6.35 -3.44 -11.89
CA ILE A 145 -7.17 -4.22 -12.84
C ILE A 145 -8.50 -4.60 -12.15
N ASN A 146 -9.64 -4.19 -12.73
CA ASN A 146 -10.96 -4.60 -12.26
C ASN A 146 -11.93 -4.93 -13.39
N GLY A 147 -12.69 -6.01 -13.18
CA GLY A 147 -13.72 -6.56 -14.07
C GLY A 147 -15.07 -5.84 -14.06
N TYR A 148 -15.33 -5.03 -13.04
CA TYR A 148 -16.67 -4.52 -12.76
C TYR A 148 -16.98 -3.21 -13.50
N THR A 149 -17.93 -3.28 -14.44
CA THR A 149 -18.39 -2.15 -15.27
C THR A 149 -19.38 -1.20 -14.57
N ASN A 150 -19.78 -1.50 -13.33
CA ASN A 150 -20.88 -0.81 -12.64
C ASN A 150 -20.42 0.34 -11.73
N ALA A 151 -19.11 0.60 -11.62
CA ALA A 151 -18.56 1.65 -10.77
C ALA A 151 -18.24 2.92 -11.59
N VAL A 152 -18.36 4.09 -10.95
CA VAL A 152 -17.71 5.30 -11.46
C VAL A 152 -16.21 5.07 -11.31
N GLU A 153 -15.57 4.67 -12.39
CA GLU A 153 -14.16 4.37 -12.36
C GLU A 153 -13.32 5.64 -12.30
N ARG A 154 -12.18 5.48 -11.65
CA ARG A 154 -11.13 6.50 -11.52
C ARG A 154 -9.83 5.91 -12.03
N ASP A 155 -8.92 6.79 -12.39
CA ASP A 155 -7.55 6.37 -12.63
C ASP A 155 -6.93 5.89 -11.32
N ASN A 156 -5.93 5.04 -11.45
CA ASN A 156 -5.23 4.39 -10.35
C ASN A 156 -3.84 5.00 -10.21
N ILE A 157 -3.14 4.62 -9.15
CA ILE A 157 -1.71 4.91 -9.03
C ILE A 157 -0.93 3.65 -8.71
N GLY A 158 0.29 3.60 -9.21
CA GLY A 158 1.36 2.75 -8.70
C GLY A 158 2.38 3.62 -7.97
N VAL A 159 3.15 3.01 -7.08
CA VAL A 159 4.24 3.70 -6.39
C VAL A 159 5.52 2.88 -6.49
N VAL A 160 6.64 3.57 -6.66
CA VAL A 160 7.98 3.00 -6.54
C VAL A 160 8.67 3.68 -5.38
N PHE A 161 9.14 2.89 -4.41
CA PHE A 161 9.94 3.37 -3.30
C PHE A 161 11.42 3.16 -3.61
N TYR A 162 12.21 4.22 -3.42
CA TYR A 162 13.66 4.19 -3.56
C TYR A 162 14.27 4.20 -2.17
N TYR A 163 14.78 3.04 -1.76
CA TYR A 163 15.45 2.86 -0.48
C TYR A 163 16.96 2.73 -0.67
N SER A 164 17.72 3.34 0.24
CA SER A 164 19.14 3.12 0.44
C SER A 164 19.34 2.49 1.82
N GLY A 165 19.57 1.19 1.85
CA GLY A 165 19.44 0.41 3.09
C GLY A 165 18.00 0.40 3.59
N ASP A 166 17.77 0.91 4.80
CA ASP A 166 16.44 1.07 5.41
C ASP A 166 15.90 2.52 5.36
N GLN A 167 16.65 3.43 4.74
CA GLN A 167 16.27 4.83 4.57
C GLN A 167 15.52 5.03 3.26
N LEU A 168 14.32 5.61 3.33
CA LEU A 168 13.56 6.02 2.15
C LEU A 168 14.10 7.35 1.64
N GLU A 169 14.51 7.40 0.38
CA GLU A 169 15.05 8.62 -0.25
C GLU A 169 14.01 9.31 -1.13
N ARG A 170 13.22 8.52 -1.85
CA ARG A 170 12.26 9.02 -2.85
C ARG A 170 11.09 8.09 -3.04
N ILE A 171 9.95 8.67 -3.39
CA ILE A 171 8.77 7.96 -3.89
C ILE A 171 8.46 8.48 -5.29
N LYS A 172 8.28 7.59 -6.25
CA LYS A 172 7.73 7.91 -7.57
C LYS A 172 6.28 7.43 -7.65
N VAL A 173 5.38 8.33 -8.01
CA VAL A 173 3.96 8.06 -8.25
C VAL A 173 3.75 7.89 -9.75
N ILE A 174 3.20 6.75 -10.13
CA ILE A 174 2.94 6.36 -11.52
C ILE A 174 1.42 6.40 -11.75
N PRO A 175 0.89 7.32 -12.56
CA PRO A 175 -0.53 7.34 -12.88
C PRO A 175 -0.88 6.18 -13.81
N ILE A 176 -1.92 5.41 -13.49
CA ILE A 176 -2.30 4.20 -14.20
C ILE A 176 -3.75 4.32 -14.65
N ALA A 177 -4.02 4.01 -15.92
CA ALA A 177 -5.35 4.11 -16.48
C ALA A 177 -6.34 3.22 -15.73
N GLY A 178 -7.50 3.78 -15.37
CA GLY A 178 -8.54 3.03 -14.67
C GLY A 178 -9.98 3.32 -15.13
N ARG A 179 -10.25 4.43 -15.84
CA ARG A 179 -11.61 4.86 -16.26
C ARG A 179 -12.26 4.04 -17.39
N ASN A 180 -11.86 2.77 -17.61
CA ASN A 180 -12.25 1.92 -18.73
C ASN A 180 -12.27 2.58 -20.12
N ARG A 181 -11.53 3.69 -20.31
CA ARG A 181 -11.60 4.51 -21.53
C ARG A 181 -11.30 3.70 -22.81
N LYS A 182 -10.58 2.57 -22.67
CA LYS A 182 -10.31 1.56 -23.71
C LYS A 182 -10.06 0.13 -23.13
N ILE A 183 -10.38 -0.10 -21.86
CA ILE A 183 -9.72 -1.15 -21.07
C ILE A 183 -10.42 -2.50 -21.26
N ARG A 184 -9.80 -3.42 -22.01
CA ARG A 184 -10.12 -4.86 -21.98
C ARG A 184 -9.40 -5.54 -20.81
N TYR A 185 -9.54 -4.99 -19.61
CA TYR A 185 -8.83 -5.41 -18.39
C TYR A 185 -7.28 -5.36 -18.48
N GLN A 186 -6.74 -4.49 -19.34
CA GLN A 186 -5.29 -4.28 -19.49
C GLN A 186 -4.91 -2.87 -19.00
N PRO A 187 -4.27 -2.73 -17.83
CA PRO A 187 -3.84 -1.44 -17.31
C PRO A 187 -2.65 -0.93 -18.14
N TYR A 188 -2.53 0.39 -18.27
CA TYR A 188 -1.39 1.06 -18.88
C TYR A 188 -1.05 2.34 -18.13
N VAL A 189 0.22 2.76 -18.19
CA VAL A 189 0.68 4.01 -17.58
C VAL A 189 0.11 5.18 -18.38
N LEU A 190 -0.52 6.14 -17.70
CA LEU A 190 -1.03 7.36 -18.32
C LEU A 190 0.14 8.25 -18.77
N ALA A 191 -0.09 9.07 -19.79
CA ALA A 191 0.91 10.01 -20.30
C ALA A 191 0.27 11.34 -20.73
N GLY A 192 1.09 12.39 -20.82
CA GLY A 192 0.67 13.74 -21.19
C GLY A 192 -0.43 14.29 -20.28
N ASN A 193 -1.44 14.90 -20.87
CA ASN A 193 -2.52 15.55 -20.13
C ASN A 193 -3.27 14.56 -19.20
N GLU A 194 -3.43 13.29 -19.58
CA GLU A 194 -4.11 12.31 -18.72
C GLU A 194 -3.30 11.99 -17.46
N ALA A 195 -1.97 11.88 -17.59
CA ALA A 195 -1.08 11.71 -16.45
C ALA A 195 -1.15 12.93 -15.54
N GLU A 196 -1.04 14.13 -16.11
CA GLU A 196 -1.08 15.38 -15.36
C GLU A 196 -2.40 15.57 -14.59
N GLU A 197 -3.55 15.27 -15.21
CA GLU A 197 -4.86 15.32 -14.55
C GLU A 197 -4.94 14.37 -13.35
N CYS A 198 -4.52 13.11 -13.54
CA CYS A 198 -4.49 12.11 -12.47
C CYS A 198 -3.57 12.56 -11.32
N LEU A 199 -2.37 13.01 -11.64
CA LEU A 199 -1.37 13.44 -10.65
C LEU A 199 -1.79 14.71 -9.91
N LYS A 200 -2.46 15.66 -10.56
CA LYS A 200 -3.02 16.85 -9.89
C LYS A 200 -4.07 16.47 -8.85
N ILE A 201 -4.91 15.48 -9.13
CA ILE A 201 -5.88 14.96 -8.15
C ILE A 201 -5.12 14.36 -6.95
N VAL A 202 -4.20 13.43 -7.20
CA VAL A 202 -3.45 12.74 -6.13
C VAL A 202 -2.59 13.71 -5.32
N SER A 203 -1.95 14.68 -5.96
CA SER A 203 -1.21 15.77 -5.30
C SER A 203 -2.12 16.61 -4.41
N GLY A 204 -3.31 17.00 -4.91
CA GLY A 204 -4.31 17.70 -4.10
C GLY A 204 -4.76 16.90 -2.88
N LEU A 205 -5.04 15.60 -3.03
CA LEU A 205 -5.42 14.72 -1.92
C LEU A 205 -4.29 14.57 -0.88
N SER A 206 -3.04 14.42 -1.35
CA SER A 206 -1.86 14.28 -0.50
C SER A 206 -1.55 15.57 0.27
N LYS A 207 -1.82 16.73 -0.35
CA LYS A 207 -1.65 18.04 0.30
C LYS A 207 -2.54 18.21 1.52
N HIS A 208 -3.76 17.67 1.51
CA HIS A 208 -4.65 17.66 2.69
C HIS A 208 -4.11 16.81 3.84
N LEU A 209 -3.20 15.87 3.54
CA LEU A 209 -2.49 15.04 4.50
C LEU A 209 -1.09 15.61 4.83
N GLY A 210 -0.77 16.82 4.35
CA GLY A 210 0.50 17.50 4.62
C GLY A 210 1.68 17.03 3.75
N THR A 211 1.42 16.40 2.61
CA THR A 211 2.47 15.92 1.70
C THR A 211 2.37 16.61 0.34
N ASP A 212 3.46 17.27 -0.07
CA ASP A 212 3.59 17.85 -1.40
C ASP A 212 4.17 16.82 -2.39
N ILE A 213 3.53 16.71 -3.56
CA ILE A 213 4.00 15.88 -4.68
C ILE A 213 4.43 16.81 -5.81
N GLU A 214 5.69 16.72 -6.21
CA GLU A 214 6.20 17.39 -7.40
C GLU A 214 5.81 16.61 -8.65
N ILE A 215 5.17 17.26 -9.62
CA ILE A 215 4.83 16.65 -10.90
C ILE A 215 5.92 17.02 -11.90
N ALA A 216 6.60 16.00 -12.46
CA ALA A 216 7.63 16.17 -13.47
C ALA A 216 7.43 15.18 -14.62
N GLY A 217 7.04 15.69 -15.78
CA GLY A 217 6.60 14.87 -16.91
C GLY A 217 5.35 14.06 -16.55
N ASP A 218 5.37 12.75 -16.85
CA ASP A 218 4.23 11.85 -16.63
C ASP A 218 4.20 11.22 -15.22
N TYR A 219 4.99 11.75 -14.28
CA TYR A 219 5.18 11.15 -12.96
C TYR A 219 5.11 12.17 -11.83
N GLY A 220 4.70 11.70 -10.66
CA GLY A 220 4.81 12.43 -9.40
C GLY A 220 6.03 11.98 -8.60
N PHE A 221 6.62 12.88 -7.82
CA PHE A 221 7.78 12.61 -6.98
C PHE A 221 7.61 13.22 -5.60
N ILE A 222 8.01 12.45 -4.58
CA ILE A 222 8.17 12.91 -3.20
C ILE A 222 9.62 12.64 -2.82
N ASP A 223 10.41 13.70 -2.68
CA ASP A 223 11.81 13.62 -2.25
C ASP A 223 11.90 13.81 -0.73
N MET A 224 12.47 12.83 -0.02
CA MET A 224 12.52 12.86 1.44
C MET A 224 13.61 13.79 2.00
N MET A 225 14.60 14.16 1.17
CA MET A 225 15.81 14.90 1.58
C MET A 225 15.77 16.41 1.26
N ARG A 226 14.68 16.95 0.71
CA ARG A 226 14.62 18.38 0.30
C ARG A 226 14.46 19.39 1.44
N SER A 227 14.33 18.95 2.70
CA SER A 227 13.96 19.83 3.82
C SER A 227 15.11 20.57 4.50
N GLU A 228 16.38 20.25 4.25
CA GLU A 228 17.50 20.88 4.98
C GLU A 228 18.08 22.15 4.31
N GLU A 229 17.87 22.37 3.00
CA GLU A 229 18.49 23.53 2.31
C GLU A 229 17.69 24.83 2.38
N ARG A 230 16.48 24.86 2.96
CA ARG A 230 15.64 26.08 3.01
C ARG A 230 15.81 26.98 4.26
N ILE A 231 16.74 26.65 5.18
CA ILE A 231 16.98 27.45 6.39
C ILE A 231 18.20 28.41 6.24
N GLY A 232 18.88 28.40 5.10
CA GLY A 232 20.13 29.13 4.90
C GLY A 232 20.11 30.32 3.93
N MET A 233 19.03 31.09 3.79
CA MET A 233 19.08 32.40 3.10
C MET A 233 18.11 33.40 3.72
N ARG A 234 18.50 33.94 4.87
CA ARG A 234 18.14 35.30 5.31
C ARG A 234 19.34 35.87 6.05
N ASP A 235 20.15 36.62 5.32
CA ASP A 235 20.94 37.75 5.82
C ASP A 235 20.76 38.90 4.83
#